data_AF-A0A6J6TED3-F1
#
_entry.id   AF-A0A6J6TED3-F1
#
_cell.length_a   1.000
_cell.length_b   1.000
_cell.length_c   1.000
_cell.angle_alpha   90.00
_cell.angle_beta   90.00
_cell.angle_gamma   90.00
#
_symmetry.space_group_name_H-M   'P 1'
#
loop_
_entity.id
_entity.type
_entity.pdbx_description
1 polymer ?
#
loop_
_entity_poly.entity_id
_entity_poly.type
_entity_poly.pdbx_seq_one_letter_code
_entity_poly.pdbx_strand_id
1 'polypeptide(L)' 'MIEAITRLLPGVLGNPESLSEESHNEDGYLEYPNFTKPSVWRNIAVPEILLSGNHGEIAKWRAAQAISRAEKNV' A
#
# COMPACT_ATOMS: atom_id res chain seq x y z
N MET A 1 -20.03 4.41 8.10
CA MET A 1 -19.77 5.21 9.31
C MET A 1 -19.35 4.34 10.48
N ILE A 2 -20.15 3.36 10.91
CA ILE A 2 -19.81 2.48 12.05
C ILE A 2 -18.49 1.75 11.82
N GLU A 3 -18.35 1.05 10.68
CA GLU A 3 -17.17 0.24 10.36
C GLU A 3 -15.87 1.06 10.43
N ALA A 4 -15.77 2.17 9.67
CA ALA A 4 -14.60 3.06 9.67
C ALA A 4 -14.17 3.54 11.07
N ILE A 5 -15.13 3.87 11.95
CA ILE A 5 -14.83 4.30 13.32
C ILE A 5 -14.39 3.10 14.16
N THR A 6 -15.05 1.93 14.03
CA THR A 6 -14.71 0.75 14.81
C THR A 6 -13.32 0.20 14.52
N ARG A 7 -12.79 0.38 13.29
CA ARG A 7 -11.41 -0.01 12.94
C ARG A 7 -10.35 0.72 13.76
N LEU A 8 -10.67 1.89 14.30
CA LEU A 8 -9.76 2.69 15.14
C LEU A 8 -9.74 2.21 16.61
N LEU A 9 -10.65 1.31 17.01
CA LEU A 9 -10.70 0.80 18.37
C LEU A 9 -9.62 -0.29 18.59
N PRO A 10 -8.87 -0.24 19.71
CA PRO A 10 -7.88 -1.26 20.03
C PRO A 10 -8.48 -2.68 20.01
N GLY A 11 -7.79 -3.61 19.35
CA GLY A 11 -8.19 -5.01 19.28
C GLY A 11 -9.18 -5.38 18.17
N VAL A 12 -9.70 -4.40 17.41
CA VAL A 12 -10.53 -4.68 16.23
C VAL A 12 -9.68 -5.08 15.03
N LEU A 13 -8.57 -4.38 14.80
CA LEU A 13 -7.60 -4.73 13.76
C LEU A 13 -6.50 -5.63 14.32
N GLY A 14 -6.13 -6.65 13.54
CA GLY A 14 -5.08 -7.60 13.92
C GLY A 14 -3.69 -6.95 13.99
N ASN A 15 -3.30 -6.19 12.97
CA ASN A 15 -2.08 -5.40 12.96
C ASN A 15 -2.41 -3.90 12.93
N PRO A 16 -2.19 -3.15 14.02
CA PRO A 16 -2.39 -1.71 14.05
C PRO A 16 -1.53 -0.94 13.03
N GLU A 17 -0.34 -1.44 12.71
CA GLU A 17 0.55 -0.76 11.75
C GLU A 17 -0.03 -0.73 10.33
N SER A 18 -0.92 -1.67 10.00
CA SER A 18 -1.60 -1.68 8.70
C SER A 18 -2.39 -0.40 8.45
N LEU A 19 -2.89 0.26 9.50
CA LEU A 19 -3.56 1.55 9.31
C LEU A 19 -2.59 2.55 8.71
N SER A 20 -1.38 2.70 9.25
CA SER A 20 -0.44 3.78 8.86
C SER A 20 -0.12 3.84 7.37
N GLU A 21 -0.20 2.73 6.63
CA GLU A 21 0.06 2.69 5.19
C GLU A 21 -1.19 2.81 4.31
N GLU A 22 -2.39 3.02 4.89
CA GLU A 22 -3.65 3.19 4.15
C GLU A 22 -3.78 4.58 3.51
N SER A 23 -4.56 4.64 2.42
CA SER A 23 -4.89 5.91 1.77
C SER A 23 -5.65 6.84 2.73
N HIS A 24 -5.43 8.15 2.62
CA HIS A 24 -6.08 9.20 3.42
C HIS A 24 -5.73 9.23 4.92
N ASN A 25 -4.75 8.47 5.37
CA ASN A 25 -4.20 8.64 6.72
C ASN A 25 -3.38 9.93 6.88
N GLU A 26 -2.79 10.39 5.78
CA GLU A 26 -2.12 11.69 5.67
C GLU A 26 -2.67 12.42 4.44
N ASP A 27 -2.75 13.75 4.52
CA ASP A 27 -3.26 14.56 3.43
C ASP A 27 -2.43 14.37 2.15
N GLY A 28 -3.12 14.03 1.05
CA GLY A 28 -2.50 13.79 -0.25
C GLY A 28 -1.80 12.43 -0.40
N TYR A 29 -1.78 11.57 0.62
CA TYR A 29 -1.22 10.23 0.50
C TYR A 29 -2.25 9.23 -0.06
N LEU A 30 -1.85 8.51 -1.11
CA LEU A 30 -2.55 7.35 -1.64
C LEU A 30 -1.64 6.12 -1.58
N GLU A 31 -2.18 5.01 -1.09
CA GLU A 31 -1.44 3.76 -0.93
C GLU A 31 -0.86 3.27 -2.26
N TYR A 32 0.35 2.72 -2.20
CA TYR A 32 1.05 2.12 -3.32
C TYR A 32 0.32 0.86 -3.87
N PRO A 33 0.58 0.44 -5.12
CA PRO A 33 -0.03 -0.76 -5.69
C PRO A 33 0.48 -2.03 -5.00
N ASN A 34 -0.46 -2.93 -4.68
CA ASN A 34 -0.18 -4.20 -4.04
C ASN A 34 -0.20 -5.36 -5.06
N PHE A 35 0.75 -6.28 -4.91
CA PHE A 35 0.89 -7.46 -5.76
C PHE A 35 0.89 -8.72 -4.90
N THR A 36 0.31 -9.79 -5.41
CA THR A 36 0.33 -11.13 -4.80
C THR A 36 0.42 -12.18 -5.90
N LYS A 37 0.52 -13.46 -5.53
CA LYS A 37 0.59 -14.57 -6.49
C LYS A 37 -0.64 -14.59 -7.42
N PRO A 38 -0.49 -15.01 -8.69
CA PRO A 38 0.74 -15.47 -9.36
C PRO A 38 1.68 -14.34 -9.81
N SER A 39 2.92 -14.67 -10.20
CA SER A 39 3.93 -13.68 -10.63
C SER A 39 3.58 -12.93 -11.91
N VAL A 40 2.70 -13.49 -12.76
CA VAL A 40 2.13 -12.83 -13.93
C VAL A 40 0.64 -13.12 -13.98
N TRP A 41 -0.17 -12.06 -14.07
CA TRP A 41 -1.62 -12.16 -14.21
C TRP A 41 -2.11 -11.27 -15.34
N ARG A 42 -2.78 -11.87 -16.35
CA ARG A 42 -3.28 -11.14 -17.54
C ARG A 42 -2.19 -10.27 -18.22
N ASN A 43 -1.00 -10.82 -18.40
CA ASN A 43 0.18 -10.14 -18.95
C ASN A 43 0.72 -8.96 -18.10
N ILE A 44 0.29 -8.84 -16.84
CA ILE A 44 0.84 -7.89 -15.86
C ILE A 44 1.80 -8.68 -14.96
N ALA A 45 3.09 -8.37 -15.04
CA ALA A 45 4.11 -8.96 -14.18
C ALA A 45 4.25 -8.19 -12.87
N VAL A 46 4.57 -8.90 -11.78
CA VAL A 46 5.02 -8.27 -10.54
C VAL A 46 6.33 -7.54 -10.82
N PRO A 47 6.49 -6.26 -10.43
CA PRO A 47 7.75 -5.53 -10.58
C PRO A 47 8.92 -6.29 -9.95
N GLU A 48 10.04 -6.43 -10.67
CA GLU A 48 11.20 -7.20 -10.21
C GLU A 48 11.74 -6.74 -8.85
N ILE A 49 11.64 -5.43 -8.56
CA ILE A 49 12.05 -4.89 -7.27
C ILE A 49 11.29 -5.51 -6.09
N LEU A 50 10.01 -5.85 -6.27
CA LEU A 50 9.19 -6.52 -5.25
C LEU A 50 9.56 -8.00 -5.07
N LEU A 51 10.32 -8.58 -6.00
CA LEU A 51 10.83 -9.95 -5.94
C LEU A 51 12.28 -10.02 -5.42
N SER A 52 12.92 -8.87 -5.21
CA SER A 52 14.36 -8.77 -4.89
C SER A 52 14.73 -9.16 -3.45
N GLY A 53 13.76 -9.13 -2.52
CA GLY A 53 14.02 -9.26 -1.08
C GLY A 53 14.74 -8.04 -0.46
N ASN A 54 15.07 -7.01 -1.24
CA ASN A 54 15.72 -5.80 -0.73
C ASN A 54 14.66 -4.85 -0.14
N HIS A 55 14.44 -4.95 1.17
CA HIS A 55 13.45 -4.14 1.88
C HIS A 55 13.64 -2.63 1.70
N GLY A 56 14.89 -2.15 1.65
CA GLY A 56 15.18 -0.72 1.48
C GLY A 56 14.76 -0.20 0.10
N GLU A 57 15.08 -0.95 -0.96
CA GLU A 57 14.67 -0.59 -2.32
C GLU A 57 13.16 -0.78 -2.56
N ILE A 58 12.55 -1.77 -1.92
CA ILE A 58 11.09 -1.96 -1.93
C ILE A 58 10.39 -0.76 -1.28
N ALA A 59 10.87 -0.29 -0.12
CA ALA A 59 10.30 0.87 0.56
C ALA A 59 10.40 2.15 -0.29
N LYS A 60 11.56 2.40 -0.91
CA LYS A 60 11.74 3.52 -1.85
C LYS A 60 10.78 3.44 -3.04
N TRP A 61 10.63 2.25 -3.62
CA TRP A 61 9.71 2.04 -4.73
C TRP A 61 8.26 2.28 -4.34
N ARG A 62 7.83 1.78 -3.17
CA ARG A 62 6.47 1.98 -2.64
C ARG A 62 6.17 3.47 -2.43
N ALA A 63 7.08 4.21 -1.80
CA ALA A 63 6.93 5.65 -1.62
C ALA A 63 6.80 6.41 -2.96
N ALA A 64 7.63 6.07 -3.95
CA ALA A 64 7.55 6.67 -5.29
C ALA A 64 6.24 6.35 -6.01
N GLN A 65 5.71 5.13 -5.87
CA GLN A 65 4.43 4.76 -6.46
C GLN A 65 3.24 5.46 -5.77
N ALA A 66 3.28 5.63 -4.44
CA ALA A 66 2.27 6.37 -3.70
C ALA A 66 2.16 7.82 -4.20
N ILE A 67 3.31 8.50 -4.36
CA ILE A 67 3.38 9.86 -4.93
C ILE A 67 2.82 9.88 -6.36
N SER A 68 3.31 8.98 -7.24
CA SER A 68 2.84 8.93 -8.64
C SER A 68 1.34 8.66 -8.73
N ARG A 69 0.78 7.86 -7.82
CA ARG A 69 -0.65 7.58 -7.75
C ARG A 69 -1.43 8.79 -7.28
N ALA A 70 -0.96 9.50 -6.26
CA ALA A 70 -1.58 10.75 -5.80
C ALA A 70 -1.64 11.76 -6.96
N GLU A 71 -0.51 12.05 -7.62
CA GLU A 71 -0.43 13.01 -8.73
C GLU A 71 -1.37 12.68 -9.90
N LYS A 72 -1.55 11.40 -10.23
CA LYS A 72 -2.43 10.95 -11.33
C LYS A 72 -3.93 11.04 -11.02
N ASN A 73 -4.30 11.08 -9.74
CA ASN A 73 -5.69 11.08 -9.28
C ASN A 73 -6.11 12.42 -8.66
N VAL A 74 -5.27 13.45 -8.77
CA VAL A 74 -5.63 14.84 -8.53
C VAL A 74 -6.40 15.39 -9.73
#